data_AF-F4AVM6-F1
#
_entry.id   AF-F4AVM6-F1
#
_cell.length_a   1.000
_cell.length_b   1.000
_cell.length_c   1.000
_cell.angle_alpha   90.00
_cell.angle_beta   90.00
_cell.angle_gamma   90.00
#
_symmetry.space_group_name_H-M   'P 1'
#
loop_
_entity.id
_entity.type
_entity.pdbx_description
1 polymer ?
#
loop_
_entity_poly.entity_id
_entity_poly.type
_entity_poly.pdbx_seq_one_letter_code
_entity_poly.pdbx_strand_id
1 'polypeptide(L)'
;MWTYYRDVTLYAAGICLVFGLVHVPASERIAVGIFTTIIIFGVFGTGLGVLAFAYFQKQQYYMYYNIGFTKRYLILRAWAVNFVLACILTVFVLPFL
;
A
#
# COMPACT_ATOMS: atom_id res chain seq x y z
N MET A 1 6.99 -13.59 6.96
CA MET A 1 7.11 -12.59 5.88
C MET A 1 5.77 -12.28 5.25
N TRP A 2 5.03 -13.30 4.79
CA TRP A 2 3.71 -13.13 4.13
C TRP A 2 2.69 -12.37 4.99
N THR A 3 2.59 -12.71 6.27
CA THR A 3 1.70 -12.04 7.23
C THR A 3 1.98 -10.54 7.33
N TYR A 4 3.25 -10.15 7.55
CA TYR A 4 3.66 -8.75 7.56
C TYR A 4 3.30 -8.03 6.27
N TYR A 5 3.65 -8.61 5.11
CA TYR A 5 3.34 -8.03 3.81
C TYR A 5 1.83 -7.83 3.62
N ARG A 6 1.03 -8.86 3.91
CA ARG A 6 -0.42 -8.81 3.82
C ARG A 6 -0.99 -7.71 4.71
N ASP A 7 -0.60 -7.66 5.97
CA ASP A 7 -1.20 -6.74 6.93
C ASP A 7 -0.83 -5.27 6.61
N VAL A 8 0.45 -4.99 6.30
CA VAL A 8 0.88 -3.65 5.83
C VAL A 8 0.17 -3.25 4.54
N THR A 9 0.02 -4.18 3.60
CA THR A 9 -0.61 -3.90 2.31
C THR A 9 -2.11 -3.68 2.43
N LEU A 10 -2.79 -4.39 3.33
CA LEU A 10 -4.20 -4.16 3.64
C LEU A 10 -4.42 -2.78 4.28
N TYR A 11 -3.56 -2.38 5.22
CA TYR A 11 -3.62 -1.02 5.78
C TYR A 11 -3.36 0.05 4.72
N ALA A 12 -2.32 -0.15 3.89
CA ALA A 12 -2.00 0.75 2.78
C ALA A 12 -3.19 0.88 1.80
N ALA A 13 -3.75 -0.25 1.36
CA ALA A 13 -4.87 -0.28 0.42
C ALA A 13 -6.12 0.39 1.01
N GLY A 14 -6.47 0.08 2.26
CA GLY A 14 -7.60 0.70 2.95
C GLY A 14 -7.47 2.22 3.02
N ILE A 15 -6.29 2.73 3.41
CA ILE A 15 -6.04 4.18 3.48
C ILE A 15 -6.06 4.81 2.07
N CYS A 16 -5.42 4.19 1.08
CA CYS A 16 -5.35 4.72 -0.29
C CYS A 16 -6.70 4.69 -1.02
N LEU A 17 -7.60 3.78 -0.68
CA LEU A 17 -8.97 3.75 -1.21
C LEU A 17 -9.78 4.97 -0.76
N VAL A 18 -9.59 5.44 0.48
CA VAL A 18 -10.25 6.66 0.97
C VAL A 18 -9.88 7.86 0.10
N PHE A 19 -8.61 8.00 -0.30
CA PHE A 19 -8.18 9.08 -1.19
C PHE A 19 -8.82 9.00 -2.58
N GLY A 20 -8.97 7.81 -3.14
CA GLY A 20 -9.64 7.61 -4.44
C GLY A 20 -11.12 7.95 -4.39
N LEU A 21 -11.83 7.49 -3.36
CA LEU A 21 -13.25 7.77 -3.17
C LEU A 21 -13.54 9.27 -3.03
N VAL A 22 -12.65 10.03 -2.42
CA VAL A 22 -12.76 11.50 -2.36
C VAL A 22 -12.58 12.16 -3.74
N HIS A 23 -11.83 11.55 -4.66
CA HIS A 23 -11.58 12.08 -6.01
C HIS A 23 -12.66 11.71 -7.04
N VAL A 24 -13.46 10.66 -6.79
CA VAL A 24 -14.53 10.23 -7.71
C VAL A 24 -15.61 11.32 -7.94
N PRO A 25 -16.15 11.99 -6.91
CA PRO A 25 -17.13 13.06 -7.08
C PRO A 25 -16.60 14.27 -7.85
N ALA A 26 -15.28 14.49 -7.83
CA ALA A 26 -14.63 15.66 -8.40
C ALA A 26 -14.32 15.54 -9.91
N SER A 27 -14.30 14.31 -10.45
CA SER A 27 -13.76 14.06 -11.80
C SER A 27 -14.76 13.45 -12.79
N GLU A 28 -16.01 13.18 -12.37
CA GLU A 28 -17.08 12.48 -13.12
C GLU A 28 -16.72 11.08 -13.69
N ARG A 29 -15.42 10.73 -13.69
CA ARG A 29 -14.86 9.47 -14.20
C ARG A 29 -14.27 8.65 -13.07
N ILE A 30 -14.85 7.48 -12.84
CA ILE A 30 -14.38 6.52 -11.84
C ILE A 30 -12.93 6.10 -12.11
N ALA A 31 -12.51 6.02 -13.38
CA ALA A 31 -11.16 5.65 -13.78
C ALA A 31 -10.08 6.61 -13.21
N VAL A 32 -10.40 7.91 -13.09
CA VAL A 32 -9.48 8.90 -12.51
C VAL A 32 -9.27 8.64 -11.03
N GLY A 33 -10.34 8.37 -10.27
CA GLY A 33 -10.24 8.01 -8.85
C GLY A 33 -9.44 6.72 -8.63
N ILE A 34 -9.63 5.70 -9.47
CA ILE A 34 -8.87 4.44 -9.42
C ILE A 34 -7.38 4.71 -9.68
N PHE A 35 -7.07 5.49 -10.72
CA PHE A 35 -5.69 5.84 -11.05
C PHE A 35 -5.00 6.62 -9.93
N THR A 36 -5.68 7.60 -9.34
CA THR A 36 -5.18 8.35 -8.18
C THR A 36 -4.89 7.42 -7.00
N THR A 37 -5.78 6.47 -6.70
CA THR A 37 -5.52 5.46 -5.64
C THR A 37 -4.27 4.63 -5.95
N ILE A 38 -4.11 4.16 -7.18
CA ILE A 38 -2.95 3.32 -7.56
C ILE A 38 -1.64 4.10 -7.41
N ILE A 39 -1.59 5.36 -7.85
CA ILE A 39 -0.40 6.21 -7.72
C ILE A 39 -0.05 6.42 -6.25
N ILE A 40 -1.03 6.85 -5.44
CA ILE A 40 -0.80 7.09 -4.01
C ILE A 40 -0.37 5.79 -3.32
N PHE A 41 -0.98 4.66 -3.66
CA PHE A 41 -0.62 3.36 -3.12
C PHE A 41 0.83 2.96 -3.44
N GLY A 42 1.26 3.12 -4.70
CA GLY A 42 2.62 2.77 -5.12
C GLY A 42 3.71 3.66 -4.50
N VAL A 43 3.46 4.97 -4.42
CA VAL A 43 4.46 5.94 -3.94
C VAL A 43 4.46 6.05 -2.41
N PHE A 44 3.28 6.25 -1.81
CA PHE A 44 3.13 6.58 -0.39
C PHE A 44 2.41 5.51 0.43
N GLY A 45 1.63 4.63 -0.22
CA GLY A 45 0.75 3.68 0.45
C GLY A 45 1.49 2.76 1.42
N THR A 46 2.63 2.21 1.01
CA THR A 46 3.42 1.35 1.89
C THR A 46 3.91 2.09 3.14
N GLY A 47 4.30 3.36 3.01
CA GLY A 47 4.66 4.19 4.17
C GLY A 47 3.51 4.35 5.16
N LEU A 48 2.30 4.64 4.66
CA LEU A 48 1.09 4.74 5.48
C LEU A 48 0.72 3.40 6.12
N GLY A 49 0.83 2.30 5.38
CA GLY A 49 0.59 0.95 5.90
C GLY A 49 1.58 0.55 7.00
N VAL A 50 2.86 0.94 6.87
CA VAL A 50 3.88 0.72 7.89
C VAL A 50 3.60 1.53 9.15
N LEU A 51 3.14 2.78 9.01
CA LEU A 51 2.73 3.61 10.15
C LEU A 51 1.53 2.99 10.88
N ALA A 52 0.50 2.55 10.15
CA ALA A 52 -0.65 1.86 10.71
C ALA A 52 -0.25 0.55 11.42
N PHE A 53 0.59 -0.26 10.80
CA PHE A 53 1.12 -1.48 11.41
C PHE A 53 1.93 -1.19 12.68
N ALA A 54 2.75 -0.13 12.66
CA ALA A 54 3.52 0.30 13.83
C ALA A 54 2.66 0.83 14.97
N TYR A 55 1.45 1.34 14.67
CA TYR A 55 0.49 1.78 15.66
C TYR A 55 -0.30 0.61 16.26
N PHE A 56 -0.92 -0.24 15.43
CA PHE A 56 -1.81 -1.30 15.89
C PHE A 56 -1.10 -2.60 16.30
N GLN A 57 0.05 -2.91 15.70
CA GLN A 57 0.70 -4.22 15.79
C GLN A 57 2.20 -4.12 16.10
N LYS A 58 2.61 -3.09 16.84
CA LYS A 58 4.03 -2.83 17.18
C LYS A 58 4.75 -4.06 17.75
N GLN A 59 4.06 -4.85 18.56
CA GLN A 59 4.59 -6.02 19.26
C GLN A 59 5.02 -7.13 18.29
N GLN A 60 4.36 -7.25 17.13
CA GLN A 60 4.69 -8.23 16.09
C GLN A 60 6.11 -8.01 15.52
N TYR A 61 6.65 -6.79 15.58
CA TYR A 61 8.03 -6.54 15.16
C TYR A 61 9.06 -7.32 15.98
N TYR A 62 8.81 -7.57 17.27
CA TYR A 62 9.71 -8.37 18.10
C TYR A 62 9.71 -9.84 17.66
N MET A 63 8.53 -10.37 17.30
CA MET A 63 8.43 -11.72 16.74
C MET A 63 9.24 -11.85 15.45
N TYR A 64 9.09 -10.91 14.51
CA TYR A 64 9.86 -10.96 13.26
C TYR A 64 11.36 -10.80 13.48
N TYR A 65 11.76 -9.98 14.45
CA TYR A 65 13.16 -9.83 14.84
C TYR A 65 13.74 -11.13 15.40
N ASN A 66 13.01 -11.84 16.25
CA ASN A 66 13.42 -13.14 16.80
C ASN A 66 13.58 -14.22 15.72
N ILE A 67 12.88 -14.09 14.58
CA ILE A 67 12.99 -14.98 13.42
C ILE A 67 14.13 -14.54 12.48
N GLY A 68 14.85 -13.47 12.80
CA GLY A 68 16.00 -12.96 12.04
C GLY A 68 15.69 -11.90 10.99
N PHE A 69 14.44 -11.40 10.92
CA PHE A 69 14.09 -10.33 9.99
C PHE A 69 14.24 -8.95 10.63
N THR A 70 14.98 -8.07 9.96
CA THR A 70 15.07 -6.67 10.38
C THR A 70 13.85 -5.87 9.88
N LYS A 71 13.45 -4.84 10.65
CA LYS A 71 12.34 -3.95 10.27
C LYS A 71 12.56 -3.33 8.89
N ARG A 72 13.77 -2.85 8.62
CA ARG A 72 14.14 -2.23 7.33
C ARG A 72 13.97 -3.22 6.18
N TYR A 73 14.40 -4.47 6.35
CA TYR A 73 14.24 -5.50 5.33
C TYR A 73 12.77 -5.79 5.01
N LEU A 74 11.93 -5.89 6.04
CA LEU A 74 10.49 -6.09 5.89
C LEU A 74 9.81 -4.95 5.13
N ILE A 75 10.11 -3.70 5.52
CA ILE A 75 9.54 -2.49 4.91
C ILE A 75 9.96 -2.37 3.45
N LEU A 76 11.27 -2.45 3.15
CA LEU A 76 11.77 -2.30 1.79
C LEU A 76 11.23 -3.38 0.86
N ARG A 77 11.10 -4.61 1.36
CA ARG A 77 10.55 -5.71 0.55
C ARG A 77 9.05 -5.54 0.28
N ALA A 78 8.28 -5.11 1.28
CA ALA A 78 6.86 -4.78 1.06
C ALA A 78 6.69 -3.63 0.08
N TRP A 79 7.55 -2.61 0.18
CA TRP A 79 7.51 -1.45 -0.69
C TRP A 79 7.85 -1.81 -2.14
N ALA A 80 8.90 -2.60 -2.36
CA ALA A 80 9.26 -3.07 -3.70
C ALA A 80 8.11 -3.87 -4.35
N VAL A 81 7.48 -4.78 -3.60
CA VAL A 81 6.36 -5.57 -4.13
C VAL A 81 5.14 -4.69 -4.42
N ASN A 82 4.76 -3.79 -3.51
CA ASN A 82 3.62 -2.89 -3.71
C ASN A 82 3.86 -1.89 -4.84
N PHE A 83 5.11 -1.44 -5.03
CA PHE A 83 5.48 -0.57 -6.14
C PHE A 83 5.37 -1.30 -7.48
N VAL A 84 5.90 -2.52 -7.59
CA VAL A 84 5.74 -3.35 -8.80
C VAL A 84 4.27 -3.63 -9.08
N LEU A 85 3.49 -3.97 -8.06
CA LEU A 85 2.04 -4.17 -8.18
C LEU A 85 1.34 -2.90 -8.69
N ALA A 86 1.69 -1.73 -8.14
CA ALA A 86 1.15 -0.46 -8.59
C ALA A 86 1.50 -0.18 -10.06
N CYS A 87 2.74 -0.43 -10.50
CA CYS A 87 3.12 -0.28 -11.91
C CYS A 87 2.27 -1.18 -12.83
N ILE A 88 2.08 -2.45 -12.46
CA ILE A 88 1.26 -3.39 -13.22
C ILE A 88 -0.19 -2.87 -13.31
N LEU A 89 -0.79 -2.51 -12.17
CA LEU A 89 -2.16 -1.98 -12.13
C LEU A 89 -2.31 -0.69 -12.94
N THR A 90 -1.30 0.17 -12.93
CA THR A 90 -1.29 1.42 -13.71
C THR A 90 -1.37 1.14 -15.21
N VAL A 91 -0.61 0.16 -15.70
CA VAL A 91 -0.64 -0.25 -17.12
C VAL A 91 -2.03 -0.76 -17.53
N PHE A 92 -2.72 -1.48 -16.64
CA PHE A 92 -4.09 -1.95 -16.90
C PHE A 92 -5.14 -0.84 -16.91
N VAL A 93 -4.96 0.22 -16.10
CA VAL A 93 -5.94 1.31 -15.98
C VAL A 93 -5.75 2.40 -17.04
N LEU A 94 -4.52 2.58 -17.56
CA LEU A 94 -4.19 3.57 -18.58
C LEU A 94 -5.15 3.64 -19.80
N PRO A 95 -5.62 2.53 -20.38
CA PRO A 95 -6.55 2.56 -21.52
C PRO A 95 -7.94 3.13 -21.22
N PHE A 96 -8.32 3.24 -19.93
CA PHE A 96 -9.64 3.65 -19.47
C PHE A 96 -9.68 5.09 -18.94
N LEU A 97 -8.53 5.78 -18.92
CA LEU A 97 -8.38 7.19 -18.54
C LEU A 97 -8.76 8.12 -19.69
#